data_AF-J0R043-F1
#
_entry.id   AF-J0R043-F1
#
_cell.length_a   1.000
_cell.length_b   1.000
_cell.length_c   1.000
_cell.angle_alpha   90.00
_cell.angle_beta   90.00
_cell.angle_gamma   90.00
#
_symmetry.space_group_name_H-M   'P 1'
#
loop_
_entity.id
_entity.type
_entity.pdbx_description
1 polymer ?
#
loop_
_entity_poly.entity_id
_entity_poly.type
_entity_poly.pdbx_seq_one_letter_code
_entity_poly.pdbx_strand_id
1 'polypeptide(L)' 'MKQCNLVLMGIVVSNHGGRQLDGVLSTVRALLEISEAVKGDLTIFVDSGVRSGLDVVRMVAQGADAVMVGRAFAYALAAT' A
#
# COMPACT_ATOMS: atom_id res chain seq x y z
N MET A 1 -10.23 7.68 12.42
CA MET A 1 -8.79 7.35 12.49
C MET A 1 -8.13 8.16 13.59
N LYS A 2 -7.19 7.57 14.36
CA LYS A 2 -6.34 8.35 15.26
C LYS A 2 -5.28 9.03 14.41
N GLN A 3 -5.24 10.36 14.43
CA GLN A 3 -4.21 11.14 13.73
C GLN A 3 -2.84 10.82 14.36
N CYS A 4 -1.83 10.58 13.53
CA CYS A 4 -0.49 10.33 14.03
C CYS A 4 0.10 11.67 14.50
N ASN A 5 0.22 11.88 15.81
CA ASN A 5 0.81 13.10 16.41
C ASN A 5 2.35 13.14 16.31
N LEU A 6 2.93 12.42 15.36
CA LEU A 6 4.36 12.40 15.06
C LEU A 6 4.58 13.18 13.77
N VAL A 7 5.70 13.92 13.68
CA VAL A 7 6.11 14.55 12.42
C VAL A 7 6.60 13.45 11.48
N LEU A 8 5.68 12.85 10.75
CA LEU A 8 5.94 11.85 9.73
C LEU A 8 5.92 12.52 8.35
N MET A 9 6.72 11.99 7.43
CA MET A 9 6.74 12.43 6.02
C MET A 9 5.86 11.55 5.12
N GLY A 10 5.46 10.36 5.61
CA GLY A 10 4.66 9.43 4.83
C GLY A 10 4.24 8.18 5.60
N ILE A 11 3.40 7.38 4.95
CA ILE A 11 2.88 6.10 5.45
C ILE A 11 2.96 5.02 4.37
N VAL A 12 2.99 3.77 4.80
CA VAL A 12 2.81 2.60 3.92
C VAL A 12 1.53 1.89 4.32
N VAL A 13 0.53 1.90 3.45
CA VAL A 13 -0.69 1.10 3.64
C VAL A 13 -0.36 -0.34 3.26
N SER A 14 -0.40 -1.25 4.22
CA SER A 14 0.04 -2.63 4.06
C SER A 14 -0.70 -3.58 4.99
N ASN A 15 -0.98 -4.80 4.52
CA ASN A 15 -1.34 -5.93 5.39
C ASN A 15 -0.21 -6.99 5.44
N HIS A 16 1.01 -6.57 5.11
CA HIS A 16 2.21 -7.39 5.07
C HIS A 16 2.11 -8.55 4.05
N GLY A 17 1.37 -8.35 2.97
CA GLY A 17 1.11 -9.38 1.96
C GLY A 17 0.30 -10.55 2.49
N GLY A 18 -0.57 -10.31 3.47
CA GLY A 18 -1.44 -11.29 4.13
C GLY A 18 -0.71 -12.24 5.09
N ARG A 19 0.38 -11.78 5.71
CA ARG A 19 1.29 -12.66 6.49
C ARG A 19 1.33 -12.39 7.99
N GLN A 20 0.60 -11.39 8.46
CA GLN A 20 0.64 -11.00 9.87
C GLN A 20 -0.69 -11.31 10.55
N LEU A 21 -1.74 -10.57 10.22
CA LEU A 21 -3.08 -10.83 10.73
C LEU A 21 -3.99 -11.24 9.58
N ASP A 22 -4.56 -12.44 9.67
CA ASP A 22 -5.49 -12.97 8.68
C ASP A 22 -6.90 -12.39 8.87
N GLY A 23 -7.71 -12.40 7.81
CA GLY A 23 -9.09 -11.89 7.83
C GLY A 23 -9.23 -10.36 7.90
N VAL A 24 -8.11 -9.62 7.87
CA VAL A 24 -8.14 -8.15 7.76
C VAL A 24 -8.54 -7.70 6.36
N LEU A 25 -8.86 -6.40 6.22
CA LEU A 25 -9.14 -5.81 4.92
C LEU A 25 -7.98 -6.03 3.94
N SER A 26 -8.32 -6.21 2.66
CA SER A 26 -7.33 -6.08 1.61
C SER A 26 -6.79 -4.65 1.58
N THR A 27 -5.50 -4.52 1.28
CA THR A 27 -4.83 -3.22 1.32
C THR A 27 -5.48 -2.21 0.37
N VAL A 28 -5.94 -2.63 -0.80
CA VAL A 28 -6.69 -1.76 -1.74
C VAL A 28 -8.00 -1.23 -1.15
N ARG A 29 -8.70 -2.02 -0.32
CA ARG A 29 -9.95 -1.58 0.34
C ARG A 29 -9.67 -0.57 1.45
N ALA A 30 -8.61 -0.79 2.23
CA ALA A 30 -8.21 0.13 3.29
C ALA A 30 -7.62 1.45 2.74
N LEU A 31 -6.97 1.40 1.57
CA LEU A 31 -6.27 2.54 0.98
C LEU A 31 -7.18 3.75 0.73
N LEU A 32 -8.42 3.54 0.26
CA LEU A 32 -9.33 4.65 -0.05
C LEU A 32 -9.61 5.52 1.19
N GLU A 33 -10.10 4.89 2.26
CA GLU A 33 -10.44 5.60 3.51
C GLU A 33 -9.21 6.30 4.11
N ILE A 34 -8.05 5.63 4.09
CA ILE A 34 -6.81 6.21 4.62
C ILE A 34 -6.37 7.40 3.77
N SER A 35 -6.43 7.28 2.44
CA SER A 35 -6.05 8.37 1.53
C SER A 35 -6.94 9.59 1.73
N GLU A 36 -8.25 9.41 1.88
CA GLU A 36 -9.18 10.52 2.11
C GLU A 36 -8.84 11.32 3.38
N ALA A 37 -8.18 10.71 4.37
CA ALA A 37 -7.85 11.37 5.63
C ALA A 37 -6.48 12.03 5.70
N VAL A 38 -5.51 11.66 4.85
CA VAL A 38 -4.12 12.16 4.98
C VAL A 38 -3.50 12.66 3.69
N LYS A 39 -4.18 12.53 2.54
CA LYS A 39 -3.63 12.97 1.26
C LYS A 39 -3.42 14.48 1.24
N GLY A 40 -2.26 14.90 0.77
CA GLY A 40 -1.81 16.30 0.80
C GLY A 40 -0.89 16.61 1.99
N ASP A 41 -1.03 15.88 3.09
CA ASP A 41 -0.18 16.05 4.28
C ASP A 41 0.97 15.02 4.32
N LEU A 42 0.71 13.79 3.87
CA LEU A 42 1.66 12.68 3.91
C LEU A 42 1.82 12.03 2.54
N THR A 43 3.04 11.57 2.23
CA THR A 43 3.26 10.69 1.09
C THR A 43 2.67 9.30 1.39
N ILE A 44 1.88 8.76 0.47
CA ILE A 44 1.18 7.49 0.64
C ILE A 44 1.81 6.43 -0.26
N PHE A 45 2.55 5.51 0.35
CA PHE A 45 2.97 4.26 -0.28
C PHE A 45 1.92 3.17 -0.03
N VAL A 46 1.84 2.19 -0.93
CA VAL A 46 0.99 1.00 -0.74
C VAL A 46 1.66 -0.26 -1.26
N ASP A 47 1.39 -1.40 -0.64
CA ASP A 47 1.86 -2.71 -1.09
C ASP A 47 0.75 -3.78 -1.07
N SER A 48 1.13 -5.07 -1.07
CA SER A 48 0.25 -6.23 -0.87
C SER A 48 -0.66 -6.58 -2.05
N GLY A 49 -0.18 -7.52 -2.88
CA GLY A 49 -1.01 -8.20 -3.89
C GLY A 49 -0.91 -7.66 -5.32
N VAL A 50 -0.11 -6.63 -5.58
CA VAL A 50 0.09 -6.04 -6.91
C VAL A 50 0.85 -7.00 -7.83
N ARG A 51 0.31 -7.29 -9.02
CA ARG A 51 0.88 -8.25 -9.98
C ARG A 51 0.93 -7.77 -11.42
N SER A 52 0.26 -6.66 -11.74
CA SER A 52 0.21 -6.10 -13.08
C SER A 52 0.27 -4.57 -13.06
N GLY A 53 0.56 -3.96 -14.21
CA GLY A 53 0.47 -2.50 -14.37
C GLY A 53 -0.94 -1.96 -14.10
N LEU A 54 -1.98 -2.75 -14.39
CA LEU A 54 -3.36 -2.39 -14.09
C LEU A 54 -3.60 -2.28 -12.57
N ASP A 55 -2.99 -3.16 -11.78
CA ASP A 55 -3.07 -3.08 -10.31
C ASP A 55 -2.37 -1.82 -9.80
N VAL A 56 -1.22 -1.45 -10.39
CA VAL A 56 -0.52 -0.20 -10.06
C VAL A 56 -1.42 1.01 -10.33
N VAL A 57 -2.03 1.09 -11.52
CA VAL A 57 -2.92 2.19 -11.89
C VAL A 57 -4.12 2.27 -10.95
N ARG A 58 -4.72 1.14 -10.58
CA ARG A 58 -5.83 1.10 -9.60
C ARG A 58 -5.41 1.61 -8.23
N MET A 59 -4.25 1.21 -7.73
CA MET A 59 -3.73 1.69 -6.44
C MET A 59 -3.48 3.19 -6.44
N VAL A 60 -2.88 3.72 -7.51
CA VAL A 60 -2.65 5.17 -7.66
C VAL A 60 -3.98 5.93 -7.76
N ALA A 61 -4.94 5.42 -8.54
CA ALA A 61 -6.28 5.99 -8.65
C ALA A 61 -7.04 5.98 -7.31
N GLN A 62 -6.75 5.01 -6.42
CA GLN A 62 -7.33 4.91 -5.09
C GLN A 62 -6.65 5.83 -4.06
N GLY A 63 -5.58 6.53 -4.43
CA GLY A 63 -4.98 7.56 -3.58
C GLY A 63 -3.49 7.43 -3.30
N ALA A 64 -2.84 6.31 -3.66
CA ALA A 64 -1.41 6.13 -3.44
C ALA A 64 -0.55 7.02 -4.34
N ASP A 65 0.60 7.47 -3.83
CA ASP A 65 1.63 8.19 -4.59
C ASP A 65 2.61 7.21 -5.25
N ALA A 66 2.85 6.06 -4.62
CA ALA A 66 3.70 5.01 -5.17
C ALA A 66 3.31 3.61 -4.65
N VAL A 67 3.67 2.60 -5.45
CA VAL A 67 3.33 1.20 -5.20
C VAL A 67 4.61 0.38 -4.98
N MET A 68 4.66 -0.36 -3.88
CA MET A 68 5.78 -1.23 -3.51
C MET A 68 5.49 -2.69 -3.91
N VAL A 69 6.54 -3.42 -4.28
CA VAL A 69 6.45 -4.80 -4.76
C VAL A 69 7.32 -5.72 -3.92
N GLY A 70 6.68 -6.66 -3.21
CA GLY A 70 7.36 -7.71 -2.42
C GLY A 70 7.66 -8.97 -3.23
N ARG A 71 6.81 -10.01 -3.08
CA ARG A 71 7.05 -11.36 -3.65
C ARG A 71 7.37 -11.39 -5.15
N ALA A 72 6.75 -10.54 -5.97
CA ALA A 72 7.02 -10.56 -7.42
C ALA A 72 8.47 -10.15 -7.73
N PHE A 73 9.07 -9.23 -6.97
CA PHE A 73 10.48 -8.89 -7.08
C PHE A 73 11.37 -10.06 -6.63
N ALA A 74 11.05 -10.69 -5.50
CA ALA A 74 11.80 -11.85 -5.01
C ALA A 74 11.78 -13.03 -6.00
N TYR A 75 10.64 -13.28 -6.66
CA TYR A 75 10.54 -14.32 -7.67
C TYR A 75 11.34 -13.99 -8.93
N ALA A 76 11.36 -12.73 -9.36
CA ALA A 76 12.20 -12.31 -10.48
C ALA A 76 13.69 -12.53 -10.19
N LEU A 77 14.14 -12.22 -8.96
CA LEU A 77 15.51 -12.46 -8.53
C LEU A 77 15.86 -13.96 -8.48
N ALA A 78 14.93 -14.81 -8.06
CA ALA A 78 15.17 -16.26 -7.97
C ALA A 78 15.14 -16.98 -9.32
N ALA A 79 14.61 -16.35 -10.37
CA ALA A 79 14.47 -16.94 -11.69
C ALA A 79 15.74 -16.81 -12.56
N THR A 80 16.76 -16.10 -12.09
CA THR A 80 18.05 -15.93 -12.78
C THR A 80 19.04 -17.03 -12.44
#